data_AF-A0A813GUX9-F1
#
_entry.id   AF-A0A813GUX9-F1
#
_cell.length_a   1.000
_cell.length_b   1.000
_cell.length_c   1.000
_cell.angle_alpha   90.00
_cell.angle_beta   90.00
_cell.angle_gamma   90.00
#
_symmetry.space_group_name_H-M   'P 1'
#
loop_
_entity.id
_entity.type
_entity.pdbx_description
1 polymer ?
#
loop_
_entity_poly.entity_id
_entity_poly.type
_entity_poly.pdbx_seq_one_letter_code
_entity_poly.pdbx_strand_id
1 'polypeptide(L)'
;MYAHCIASCATHEPILAVLDPIKILSGSFSGQTLYQNPHYMSPTALRVQAKQLLRGPYVKKLEDKADRKRREKEAEMPEDPLDEAFA
;
A
#
# COMPACT_ATOMS: atom_id res chain seq x y z
N MET A 1 13.14 -14.04 -14.17
CA MET A 1 12.93 -13.42 -15.49
C MET A 1 12.18 -12.11 -15.32
N TYR A 2 12.87 -11.01 -15.04
CA TYR A 2 12.56 -9.59 -15.33
C TYR A 2 13.49 -8.74 -14.45
N ALA A 3 14.78 -8.89 -14.75
CA ALA A 3 15.84 -8.02 -14.25
C ALA A 3 16.67 -7.63 -15.47
N HIS A 4 16.03 -6.92 -16.40
CA HIS A 4 16.73 -6.29 -17.51
C HIS A 4 16.69 -4.78 -17.30
N CYS A 5 17.79 -4.31 -16.72
CA CYS A 5 18.54 -3.17 -17.23
C CYS A 5 17.75 -1.85 -17.37
N ILE A 6 17.62 -1.14 -16.25
CA ILE A 6 17.36 0.31 -16.20
C ILE A 6 18.66 1.04 -16.59
N ALA A 7 19.20 0.75 -17.78
CA ALA A 7 20.49 1.30 -18.23
C ALA A 7 20.44 1.84 -19.66
N SER A 8 19.26 2.22 -20.15
CA SER A 8 19.12 2.87 -21.45
C SER A 8 17.89 3.76 -21.49
N CYS A 9 18.04 5.02 -21.05
CA CYS A 9 17.15 6.17 -21.30
C CYS A 9 17.66 7.30 -20.40
N ALA A 10 17.86 8.53 -20.81
CA ALA A 10 17.69 9.16 -22.10
C ALA A 10 18.59 10.40 -22.06
N THR A 11 19.10 10.77 -23.22
CA THR A 11 19.64 12.08 -23.53
C THR A 11 18.80 13.17 -22.86
N HIS A 12 19.44 13.97 -22.03
CA HIS A 12 18.86 15.07 -21.27
C HIS A 12 18.49 16.23 -22.22
N GLU A 13 17.46 16.04 -23.06
CA GLU A 13 16.77 17.14 -23.70
C GLU A 13 16.00 17.92 -22.62
N PRO A 14 15.96 19.26 -22.68
CA PRO A 14 15.26 20.04 -21.67
C PRO A 14 13.79 19.66 -21.70
N ILE A 15 13.29 19.10 -20.59
CA ILE A 15 11.90 18.69 -20.47
C ILE A 15 11.04 19.95 -20.65
N LEU A 16 10.44 20.08 -21.83
CA LEU A 16 9.38 21.04 -22.10
C LEU A 16 8.27 20.81 -21.06
N ALA A 17 7.68 21.88 -20.54
CA ALA A 17 6.66 21.77 -19.50
C ALA A 17 5.52 20.83 -19.91
N VAL A 18 5.22 19.83 -19.07
CA VAL A 18 4.07 18.92 -19.22
C VAL A 18 2.94 19.43 -18.33
N LEU A 19 1.75 19.62 -18.91
CA LEU A 19 0.57 20.15 -18.22
C LEU A 19 -0.60 19.19 -18.34
N ASP A 20 -1.15 18.77 -17.19
CA ASP A 20 -2.36 17.97 -17.10
C ASP A 20 -3.54 18.84 -16.62
N PRO A 21 -4.64 18.94 -17.39
CA PRO A 21 -5.79 19.72 -16.98
C PRO A 21 -6.52 19.05 -15.80
N ILE A 22 -6.79 19.84 -14.76
CA ILE A 22 -7.45 19.38 -13.53
C ILE A 22 -8.96 19.64 -13.59
N LYS A 23 -9.33 20.91 -13.76
CA LYS A 23 -10.73 21.37 -13.76
C LYS A 23 -10.91 22.64 -14.61
N ILE A 24 -12.08 22.79 -15.21
CA ILE A 24 -12.49 24.00 -15.93
C ILE A 24 -13.58 24.69 -15.11
N LEU A 25 -13.41 26.00 -14.87
CA LEU A 25 -14.32 26.83 -14.09
C LEU A 25 -15.12 27.75 -15.02
N SER A 26 -16.34 28.11 -14.63
CA SER A 26 -17.23 28.98 -15.42
C SER A 26 -16.81 30.45 -15.45
N GLY A 27 -15.98 30.92 -14.50
CA GLY A 27 -15.52 32.30 -14.39
C GLY A 27 -14.01 32.46 -14.34
N SER A 28 -13.55 33.70 -14.20
CA SER A 28 -12.13 34.07 -14.12
C SER A 28 -11.55 33.71 -12.74
N PHE A 29 -11.26 32.43 -12.51
CA PHE A 29 -10.75 31.84 -11.25
C PHE A 29 -11.81 31.53 -10.17
N SER A 30 -13.08 31.87 -10.37
CA SER A 30 -14.19 31.53 -9.47
C SER A 30 -15.40 31.00 -10.25
N GLY A 31 -16.40 30.46 -9.54
CA GLY A 31 -17.63 29.92 -10.15
C GLY A 31 -17.71 28.38 -10.10
N GLN A 32 -18.69 27.83 -10.81
CA GLN A 32 -18.98 26.39 -10.80
C GLN A 32 -17.97 25.63 -11.67
N THR A 33 -17.69 24.39 -11.29
CA THR A 33 -16.90 23.45 -12.09
C THR A 33 -17.73 22.94 -13.26
N LEU A 34 -17.34 23.28 -14.49
CA LEU A 34 -17.98 22.81 -15.72
C LEU A 34 -17.49 21.42 -16.12
N TYR A 35 -16.21 21.16 -15.85
CA TYR A 35 -15.56 19.91 -16.18
C TYR A 35 -14.49 19.58 -15.15
N GLN A 36 -14.38 18.29 -14.83
CA GLN A 36 -13.35 17.74 -13.97
C GLN A 36 -12.78 16.49 -14.64
N ASN A 37 -11.45 16.42 -14.74
CA ASN A 37 -10.78 15.28 -15.35
C ASN A 37 -10.87 14.04 -14.44
N PRO A 38 -11.51 12.94 -14.88
CA PRO A 38 -11.62 11.72 -14.07
C PRO A 38 -10.30 10.95 -13.94
N HIS A 39 -9.34 11.20 -14.82
CA HIS A 39 -8.04 10.52 -14.82
C HIS A 39 -6.97 11.27 -14.00
N TYR A 40 -7.22 12.52 -13.62
CA TYR A 40 -6.26 13.30 -12.86
C TYR A 40 -6.25 12.86 -11.39
N MET A 41 -5.08 12.47 -10.91
CA MET A 41 -4.84 12.23 -9.49
C MET A 41 -3.83 13.23 -8.94
N SER A 42 -4.18 13.87 -7.82
CA SER A 42 -3.25 14.81 -7.18
C SER A 42 -2.01 14.08 -6.64
N PRO A 43 -0.82 14.72 -6.67
CA PRO A 43 0.39 14.14 -6.08
C PRO A 43 0.22 13.81 -4.59
N THR A 44 -0.60 14.58 -3.89
CA THR A 44 -0.95 14.33 -2.49
C THR A 44 -1.76 13.04 -2.35
N ALA A 45 -2.76 12.82 -3.19
CA ALA A 45 -3.54 11.58 -3.19
C ALA A 45 -2.66 10.35 -3.46
N LEU A 46 -1.76 10.44 -4.45
CA LEU A 46 -0.79 9.38 -4.74
C LEU A 46 0.11 9.07 -3.54
N ARG A 47 0.63 10.09 -2.87
CA ARG A 47 1.45 9.92 -1.64
C ARG A 47 0.66 9.30 -0.49
N VAL A 48 -0.62 9.66 -0.33
CA VAL A 48 -1.49 9.07 0.70
C VAL A 48 -1.74 7.60 0.40
N GLN A 49 -2.07 7.25 -0.84
CA GLN A 49 -2.26 5.85 -1.26
C GLN A 49 -0.99 5.04 -1.07
N ALA A 50 0.18 5.55 -1.46
CA ALA A 50 1.46 4.89 -1.23
C ALA A 50 1.71 4.63 0.27
N LYS A 51 1.42 5.62 1.13
CA LYS A 51 1.50 5.45 2.58
C LYS A 51 0.51 4.41 3.11
N GLN A 52 -0.71 4.35 2.58
CA GLN A 52 -1.72 3.37 2.98
C GLN A 52 -1.30 1.94 2.63
N LEU A 53 -0.76 1.72 1.42
CA LEU A 53 -0.21 0.42 1.02
C LEU A 53 0.91 -0.03 1.98
N LEU A 54 1.74 0.91 2.42
CA LEU A 54 2.82 0.64 3.38
C LEU A 54 2.37 0.48 4.85
N ARG A 55 1.10 0.80 5.19
CA ARG A 55 0.57 0.60 6.56
C ARG A 55 0.14 -0.84 6.84
N GLY A 56 -0.32 -1.57 5.82
CA GLY A 56 -0.72 -2.97 5.92
C GLY A 56 0.27 -3.92 6.64
N PRO A 57 1.59 -3.88 6.39
CA PRO A 57 2.52 -4.83 6.98
C PRO A 57 2.63 -4.76 8.50
N TYR A 58 2.41 -3.59 9.13
CA TYR A 58 2.47 -3.50 10.59
C TYR A 58 1.25 -4.15 11.25
N VAL A 59 0.05 -3.85 10.74
CA VAL A 59 -1.21 -4.44 11.22
C VAL A 59 -1.18 -5.95 11.01
N LYS A 60 -0.78 -6.40 9.82
CA LYS A 60 -0.64 -7.82 9.50
C LYS A 60 0.33 -8.55 10.45
N LYS A 61 1.48 -7.95 10.77
CA LYS A 61 2.42 -8.51 11.76
C LYS A 61 1.80 -8.65 13.15
N LEU A 62 0.89 -7.76 13.54
CA LEU A 62 0.23 -7.82 14.83
C LEU A 62 -0.83 -8.95 14.86
N GLU A 63 -1.61 -9.06 13.79
CA GLU A 63 -2.58 -10.15 13.57
C GLU A 63 -1.88 -11.51 13.55
N ASP A 64 -0.81 -11.65 12.77
CA ASP A 64 -0.01 -12.88 12.68
C ASP A 64 0.53 -13.32 14.06
N LYS A 65 0.95 -12.35 14.91
CA LYS A 65 1.40 -12.62 16.29
C LYS A 65 0.25 -13.10 17.19
N ALA A 66 -0.93 -12.50 17.06
CA ALA A 66 -2.10 -12.91 17.82
C ALA A 66 -2.56 -14.32 17.41
N ASP A 67 -2.58 -14.60 16.12
CA ASP A 67 -2.94 -15.90 15.56
C ASP A 67 -1.94 -17.00 15.94
N ARG A 68 -0.64 -16.67 16.02
CA ARG A 68 0.37 -17.61 16.52
C ARG A 68 0.11 -18.00 17.98
N LYS A 69 -0.13 -17.02 18.86
CA LYS A 69 -0.45 -17.27 20.27
C LYS A 69 -1.73 -18.10 20.45
N ARG A 70 -2.75 -17.87 19.61
CA ARG A 70 -3.97 -18.68 19.62
C ARG A 70 -3.66 -20.15 19.29
N ARG A 71 -2.90 -20.39 18.22
CA ARG A 71 -2.47 -21.74 17.82
C ARG A 71 -1.60 -22.42 18.87
N GLU A 72 -0.69 -21.70 19.51
CA GLU A 72 0.15 -22.24 20.60
C GLU A 72 -0.70 -22.76 21.77
N LYS A 73 -1.76 -22.04 22.15
CA LYS A 73 -2.70 -22.49 23.20
C LYS A 73 -3.56 -23.68 22.76
N GLU A 74 -4.00 -23.69 21.51
CA GLU A 74 -4.78 -24.81 20.96
C GLU A 74 -3.94 -26.08 20.79
N ALA A 75 -2.63 -25.93 20.60
CA ALA A 75 -1.69 -27.03 20.42
C ALA A 75 -1.18 -27.63 21.74
N GLU A 76 -1.56 -27.08 22.89
CA GLU A 76 -1.22 -27.63 24.20
C GLU A 76 -1.96 -28.97 24.35
N MET A 77 -1.22 -30.07 24.21
CA MET A 77 -1.79 -31.41 24.30
C MET A 77 -2.14 -31.74 25.75
N PRO A 78 -3.21 -32.52 25.99
CA PRO A 78 -3.50 -33.02 27.33
C PRO A 78 -2.35 -33.90 27.84
N GLU A 79 -2.11 -33.87 29.15
CA GLU A 79 -1.12 -34.72 29.82
C GLU A 79 -1.45 -36.21 29.62
N ASP A 80 -0.44 -37.02 29.33
CA ASP A 80 -0.62 -38.46 29.09
C ASP A 80 -0.84 -39.17 30.44
N PRO A 81 -1.96 -39.89 30.63
CA PRO A 81 -2.24 -40.60 31.88
C PRO A 81 -1.22 -41.71 32.22
N LEU A 82 -0.34 -42.10 31.30
CA LEU A 82 0.69 -43.12 31.53
C LEU A 82 2.03 -42.55 32.02
N ASP A 83 2.20 -41.22 32.06
CA ASP A 83 3.46 -40.59 32.48
C ASP A 83 3.80 -40.86 33.97
N GLU A 84 2.79 -41.11 34.82
CA GLU A 84 2.98 -41.45 36.24
C GLU A 84 3.46 -42.90 36.47
N ALA A 85 3.30 -43.78 35.47
CA ALA A 85 3.58 -45.21 35.62
C ALA A 85 5.06 -45.58 35.49
N PHE A 86 5.90 -44.67 35.00
CA PHE A 86 7.32 -44.89 34.72
C PHE A 86 8.28 -44.04 35.58
N ALA A 87 7.76 -43.37 36.61
CA ALA A 87 8.54 -42.57 37.57
C ALA A 87 9.05 -43.39 38.77
#